data_AF-A0A7Z9I909-F1
#
_entry.id   AF-A0A7Z9I909-F1
#
_cell.length_a   1.000
_cell.length_b   1.000
_cell.length_c   1.000
_cell.angle_alpha   90.00
_cell.angle_beta   90.00
_cell.angle_gamma   90.00
#
_symmetry.space_group_name_H-M   'P 1'
#
loop_
_entity.id
_entity.type
_entity.pdbx_description
1 polymer ?
#
loop_
_entity_poly.entity_id
_entity_poly.type
_entity_poly.pdbx_seq_one_letter_code
_entity_poly.pdbx_strand_id
1 'polypeptide(L)'
;MQRREFVLGSSGSVLGLLGSYSMVNAEITAIAEDGIDWYNVQDWGVEGRGFSETKSYFDRLPAKAEGVVRKAVWGLSLHSAGMSSRFNTDSRDLHVRYRLKSARVAMPHMPATGVSGVDLYGTNKEGADRWISVSRPIAQDVNYKWVTGIDPPGPNGRLYTAYLPLYNGVEKMEVGVRSGSRLAPIAPRKKGTIVFYGTSIMHGACASRPGMALPAILGRWYNRPVINLGFSGNGMLELELADLLGELDASVYCIDCLPNLVPDLVKQRTIPFFERLRKHKPDTPILMVEDRTYTNAPFYQRSRDRHAGSRGAFRSGFNTLKKAGDKNLHYLEGKELLGSDGEAATDGSHPNDLGFMRYAEHYKVALDQIIKQPPTQHALRPE
;
A
#
# COMPACT_ATOMS: atom_id res chain seq x y z
N MET A 1 -63.03 -31.38 32.74
CA MET A 1 -62.95 -30.50 31.55
C MET A 1 -61.77 -29.56 31.75
N GLN A 2 -61.09 -29.19 30.67
CA GLN A 2 -59.65 -28.95 30.58
C GLN A 2 -59.04 -27.76 31.35
N ARG A 3 -57.83 -28.03 31.87
CA ARG A 3 -56.62 -27.20 32.03
C ARG A 3 -56.67 -25.71 31.63
N ARG A 4 -56.38 -24.84 32.60
CA ARG A 4 -55.54 -23.64 32.44
C ARG A 4 -54.68 -23.47 33.69
N GLU A 5 -53.37 -23.72 33.57
CA GLU A 5 -52.38 -23.33 34.58
C GLU A 5 -51.75 -22.00 34.16
N PHE A 6 -51.71 -21.08 35.12
CA PHE A 6 -51.00 -19.80 35.08
C PHE A 6 -49.61 -20.05 35.66
N VAL A 7 -48.54 -19.83 34.89
CA VAL A 7 -47.17 -19.81 35.41
C VAL A 7 -46.71 -18.36 35.51
N LEU A 8 -46.52 -17.91 36.74
CA LEU A 8 -45.76 -16.72 37.12
C LEU A 8 -44.26 -17.05 37.00
N GLY A 9 -43.56 -16.34 36.11
CA GLY A 9 -42.11 -16.40 35.98
C GLY A 9 -41.50 -15.02 36.22
N SER A 10 -40.83 -14.87 37.35
CA SER A 10 -40.04 -13.70 37.76
C SER A 10 -38.85 -13.48 36.83
N SER A 11 -38.77 -12.31 36.21
CA SER A 11 -37.66 -11.85 35.39
C SER A 11 -36.52 -11.29 36.27
N GLY A 12 -35.44 -12.05 36.38
CA GLY A 12 -34.16 -11.57 36.90
C GLY A 12 -33.41 -10.77 35.83
N SER A 13 -33.16 -9.50 36.10
CA SER A 13 -32.39 -8.60 35.24
C SER A 13 -30.89 -8.79 35.46
N VAL A 14 -30.18 -9.30 34.45
CA VAL A 14 -28.71 -9.31 34.41
C VAL A 14 -28.26 -7.97 33.84
N LEU A 15 -27.68 -7.11 34.69
CA LEU A 15 -27.03 -5.86 34.32
C LEU A 15 -25.78 -6.18 33.49
N GLY A 16 -25.87 -6.05 32.16
CA GLY A 16 -24.71 -6.02 31.28
C GLY A 16 -24.10 -4.62 31.29
N LEU A 17 -22.89 -4.50 31.83
CA LEU A 17 -22.02 -3.32 31.68
C LEU A 17 -21.65 -3.17 30.19
N LEU A 18 -22.46 -2.41 29.46
CA LEU A 18 -22.08 -1.85 28.16
C LEU A 18 -21.15 -0.67 28.43
N GLY A 19 -19.85 -0.90 28.25
CA GLY A 19 -18.87 0.17 28.13
C GLY A 19 -19.24 1.06 26.96
N SER A 20 -19.75 2.24 27.26
CA SER A 20 -19.98 3.32 26.30
C SER A 20 -18.64 3.81 25.78
N TYR A 21 -18.27 3.39 24.58
CA TYR A 21 -17.28 4.11 23.78
C TYR A 21 -17.91 5.46 23.40
N SER A 22 -17.55 6.53 24.11
CA SER A 22 -17.72 7.89 23.60
C SER A 22 -16.86 8.02 22.34
N MET A 23 -17.48 7.82 21.18
CA MET A 23 -16.94 8.37 19.94
C MET A 23 -17.13 9.89 20.02
N VAL A 24 -16.05 10.60 20.34
CA VAL A 24 -15.96 12.01 19.99
C VAL A 24 -15.82 12.02 18.47
N ASN A 25 -16.95 12.03 17.75
CA ASN A 25 -16.97 12.42 16.35
C ASN A 25 -16.65 13.91 16.32
N ALA A 26 -15.37 14.26 16.20
CA ALA A 26 -15.00 15.62 15.83
C ALA A 26 -15.71 15.93 14.50
N GLU A 27 -16.54 16.96 14.48
CA GLU A 27 -17.18 17.40 13.24
C GLU A 27 -16.09 17.87 12.27
N ILE A 28 -15.92 17.12 11.18
CA ILE A 28 -14.97 17.47 10.11
C ILE A 28 -15.51 18.72 9.44
N THR A 29 -14.82 19.83 9.64
CA THR A 29 -15.27 21.16 9.21
C THR A 29 -14.50 21.60 7.97
N ALA A 30 -15.20 22.10 6.96
CA ALA A 30 -14.58 22.65 5.77
C ALA A 30 -14.16 24.11 5.95
N ILE A 31 -13.12 24.51 5.23
CA ILE A 31 -12.78 25.92 5.02
C ILE A 31 -13.27 26.31 3.63
N ALA A 32 -14.26 27.21 3.56
CA ALA A 32 -14.77 27.71 2.29
C ALA A 32 -13.85 28.82 1.73
N GLU A 33 -13.40 28.66 0.49
CA GLU A 33 -12.50 29.60 -0.20
C GLU A 33 -12.79 29.54 -1.70
N ASP A 34 -13.04 30.70 -2.33
CA ASP A 34 -13.27 30.82 -3.77
C ASP A 34 -14.34 29.86 -4.35
N GLY A 35 -15.40 29.60 -3.59
CA GLY A 35 -16.49 28.69 -3.98
C GLY A 35 -16.13 27.21 -3.89
N ILE A 36 -15.06 26.86 -3.19
CA ILE A 36 -14.61 25.51 -2.89
C ILE A 36 -14.60 25.30 -1.37
N ASP A 37 -15.19 24.20 -0.92
CA ASP A 37 -15.12 23.74 0.48
C ASP A 37 -13.92 22.80 0.61
N TRP A 38 -12.89 23.23 1.36
CA TRP A 38 -11.65 22.48 1.58
C TRP A 38 -11.68 21.69 2.89
N TYR A 39 -11.39 20.40 2.80
CA TYR A 39 -11.40 19.47 3.92
C TYR A 39 -9.98 18.91 4.15
N ASN A 40 -9.49 18.99 5.38
CA ASN A 40 -8.19 18.44 5.75
C ASN A 40 -8.26 16.91 5.86
N VAL A 41 -7.47 16.21 5.04
CA VAL A 41 -7.45 14.75 5.00
C VAL A 41 -7.05 14.13 6.34
N GLN A 42 -6.27 14.84 7.15
CA GLN A 42 -5.83 14.36 8.46
C GLN A 42 -6.98 14.23 9.46
N ASP A 43 -8.12 14.88 9.23
CA ASP A 43 -9.26 14.88 10.14
C ASP A 43 -10.03 13.55 10.12
N TRP A 44 -10.06 12.83 8.99
CA TRP A 44 -10.57 11.45 8.91
C TRP A 44 -9.48 10.40 8.76
N GLY A 45 -8.33 10.81 8.23
CA GLY A 45 -7.11 10.05 8.13
C GLY A 45 -6.86 9.34 6.80
N VAL A 46 -5.74 8.61 6.73
CA VAL A 46 -5.29 7.91 5.52
C VAL A 46 -5.07 6.41 5.79
N GLU A 47 -5.45 5.58 4.82
CA GLU A 47 -5.09 4.17 4.76
C GLU A 47 -3.59 4.01 4.46
N GLY A 48 -3.02 2.88 4.87
CA GLY A 48 -1.63 2.50 4.58
C GLY A 48 -0.56 3.07 5.50
N ARG A 49 -0.95 3.77 6.57
CA ARG A 49 -0.07 4.05 7.71
C ARG A 49 0.08 2.79 8.57
N GLY A 50 1.32 2.32 8.73
CA GLY A 50 1.62 1.18 9.61
C GLY A 50 1.73 1.55 11.09
N PHE A 51 2.09 2.79 11.39
CA PHE A 51 2.40 3.23 12.75
C PHE A 51 1.71 4.55 13.08
N SER A 52 1.27 4.70 14.33
CA SER A 52 0.65 5.93 14.84
C SER A 52 1.66 6.93 15.40
N GLU A 53 2.70 6.44 16.08
CA GLU A 53 3.74 7.26 16.73
C GLU A 53 4.85 7.63 15.75
N THR A 54 4.51 8.43 14.74
CA THR A 54 5.42 8.91 13.70
C THR A 54 5.88 10.34 13.96
N LYS A 55 7.02 10.78 13.40
CA LYS A 55 7.48 12.17 13.54
C LYS A 55 6.58 13.16 12.82
N SER A 56 6.16 12.81 11.61
CA SER A 56 5.12 13.50 10.86
C SER A 56 3.98 12.53 10.55
N TYR A 57 2.77 13.06 10.38
CA TYR A 57 1.57 12.26 10.14
C TYR A 57 1.71 11.30 8.93
N PHE A 58 2.37 11.74 7.86
CA PHE A 58 2.53 10.95 6.62
C PHE A 58 3.84 10.15 6.53
N ASP A 59 4.58 9.98 7.63
CA ASP A 59 5.77 9.11 7.63
C ASP A 59 5.36 7.63 7.73
N ARG A 60 6.19 6.75 7.16
CA ARG A 60 5.92 5.30 7.06
C ARG A 60 6.54 4.48 8.19
N LEU A 61 7.53 5.00 8.91
CA LEU A 61 8.14 4.35 10.08
C LEU A 61 7.85 5.14 11.37
N PRO A 62 7.80 4.47 12.53
CA PRO A 62 7.58 5.16 13.80
C PRO A 62 8.80 5.99 14.17
N ALA A 63 8.62 7.03 14.99
CA ALA A 63 9.68 7.93 15.42
C ALA A 63 10.85 7.18 16.09
N LYS A 64 10.55 6.10 16.84
CA LYS A 64 11.56 5.23 17.47
C LYS A 64 12.49 4.52 16.48
N ALA A 65 12.15 4.46 15.20
CA ALA A 65 13.01 3.86 14.18
C ALA A 65 14.19 4.77 13.83
N GLU A 66 14.10 6.08 14.09
CA GLU A 66 15.21 7.00 13.81
C GLU A 66 16.43 6.66 14.69
N GLY A 67 17.59 6.51 14.06
CA GLY A 67 18.81 6.08 14.73
C GLY A 67 18.90 4.57 14.97
N VAL A 68 17.79 3.83 14.89
CA VAL A 68 17.78 2.36 14.91
C VAL A 68 17.98 1.80 13.50
N VAL A 69 17.20 2.29 12.53
CA VAL A 69 17.38 1.89 11.13
C VAL A 69 18.49 2.72 10.48
N ARG A 70 19.09 2.18 9.41
CA ARG A 70 20.11 2.89 8.63
C ARG A 70 19.57 4.25 8.16
N LYS A 71 20.42 5.28 8.16
CA LYS A 71 20.04 6.66 7.76
C LYS A 71 19.30 6.74 6.41
N ALA A 72 19.69 5.92 5.44
CA ALA A 72 19.03 5.85 4.14
C ALA A 72 17.60 5.30 4.23
N VAL A 73 17.37 4.25 5.02
CA VAL A 73 16.02 3.70 5.29
C VAL A 73 15.16 4.76 5.99
N TRP A 74 15.72 5.42 7.01
CA TRP A 74 15.02 6.50 7.71
C TRP A 74 14.60 7.62 6.75
N GLY A 75 15.52 8.14 5.94
CA GLY A 75 15.19 9.21 4.98
C GLY A 75 14.11 8.80 3.98
N LEU A 76 14.14 7.56 3.49
CA LEU A 76 13.12 7.02 2.57
C LEU A 76 11.77 6.79 3.27
N SER A 77 11.76 6.54 4.58
CA SER A 77 10.52 6.36 5.35
C SER A 77 9.69 7.63 5.47
N LEU A 78 10.28 8.80 5.19
CA LEU A 78 9.60 10.10 5.21
C LEU A 78 8.73 10.35 3.95
N HIS A 79 8.78 9.45 2.96
CA HIS A 79 7.89 9.47 1.80
C HIS A 79 6.54 8.83 2.12
N SER A 80 5.48 9.21 1.39
CA SER A 80 4.10 8.76 1.62
C SER A 80 3.66 7.53 0.80
N ALA A 81 4.61 6.75 0.27
CA ALA A 81 4.30 5.64 -0.66
C ALA A 81 3.30 4.63 -0.07
N GLY A 82 2.30 4.27 -0.87
CA GLY A 82 1.27 3.29 -0.48
C GLY A 82 0.15 3.83 0.42
N MET A 83 0.20 5.11 0.82
CA MET A 83 -0.91 5.73 1.53
C MET A 83 -2.02 6.16 0.59
N SER A 84 -3.26 6.13 1.07
CA SER A 84 -4.41 6.66 0.32
C SER A 84 -5.48 7.27 1.22
N SER A 85 -6.22 8.25 0.71
CA SER A 85 -7.39 8.82 1.36
C SER A 85 -8.66 8.48 0.59
N ARG A 86 -9.76 8.23 1.31
CA ARG A 86 -11.03 7.81 0.72
C ARG A 86 -12.15 8.71 1.21
N PHE A 87 -13.04 9.07 0.30
CA PHE A 87 -14.18 9.94 0.58
C PHE A 87 -15.27 9.71 -0.47
N ASN A 88 -16.51 10.01 -0.12
CA ASN A 88 -17.63 10.00 -1.04
C ASN A 88 -18.12 11.43 -1.24
N THR A 89 -18.39 11.84 -2.49
CA THR A 89 -18.96 13.16 -2.78
C THR A 89 -19.84 13.13 -4.02
N ASP A 90 -20.82 14.04 -4.05
CA ASP A 90 -21.65 14.34 -5.22
C ASP A 90 -21.13 15.56 -6.01
N SER A 91 -20.01 16.15 -5.60
CA SER A 91 -19.40 17.28 -6.30
C SER A 91 -18.99 16.91 -7.71
N ARG A 92 -19.29 17.82 -8.64
CA ARG A 92 -18.89 17.70 -10.06
C ARG A 92 -17.48 18.21 -10.32
N ASP A 93 -16.92 18.96 -9.37
CA ASP A 93 -15.57 19.52 -9.44
C ASP A 93 -14.78 19.04 -8.22
N LEU A 94 -13.59 18.49 -8.46
CA LEU A 94 -12.74 17.98 -7.39
C LEU A 94 -11.37 18.61 -7.48
N HIS A 95 -10.88 18.99 -6.31
CA HIS A 95 -9.62 19.69 -6.15
C HIS A 95 -8.77 18.99 -5.10
N VAL A 96 -7.48 19.23 -5.18
CA VAL A 96 -6.51 18.84 -4.15
C VAL A 96 -5.52 19.97 -3.97
N ARG A 97 -5.17 20.23 -2.73
CA ARG A 97 -3.98 21.04 -2.42
C ARG A 97 -3.16 20.36 -1.34
N TYR A 98 -1.85 20.44 -1.45
CA TYR A 98 -0.94 19.77 -0.53
C TYR A 98 0.45 20.38 -0.58
N ARG A 99 1.19 20.16 0.50
CA ARG A 99 2.59 20.58 0.63
C ARG A 99 3.51 19.37 0.66
N LEU A 100 4.49 19.36 -0.23
CA LEU A 100 5.52 18.32 -0.30
C LEU A 100 6.72 18.65 0.58
N LYS A 101 7.32 17.62 1.20
CA LYS A 101 8.55 17.76 2.01
C LYS A 101 9.76 18.20 1.16
N SER A 102 9.86 17.73 -0.09
CA SER A 102 10.99 18.01 -0.99
C SER A 102 10.56 18.82 -2.21
N ALA A 103 11.38 19.81 -2.60
CA ALA A 103 11.24 20.58 -3.84
C ALA A 103 11.58 19.78 -5.10
N ARG A 104 12.26 18.64 -4.95
CA ARG A 104 12.53 17.76 -6.08
C ARG A 104 11.28 16.94 -6.43
N VAL A 105 10.50 17.45 -7.38
CA VAL A 105 9.20 16.87 -7.73
C VAL A 105 9.26 15.65 -8.65
N ALA A 106 10.36 15.43 -9.37
CA ALA A 106 10.57 14.33 -10.32
C ALA A 106 11.96 13.68 -10.17
N MET A 107 12.17 12.54 -10.83
CA MET A 107 13.49 11.91 -11.01
C MET A 107 13.77 11.72 -12.52
N PRO A 108 15.02 11.59 -12.96
CA PRO A 108 15.35 11.47 -14.38
C PRO A 108 14.62 10.33 -15.13
N HIS A 109 14.27 9.26 -14.41
CA HIS A 109 13.66 8.04 -14.92
C HIS A 109 12.24 7.80 -14.33
N MET A 110 11.68 8.79 -13.62
CA MET A 110 10.34 8.69 -13.02
C MET A 110 9.64 10.06 -13.03
N PRO A 111 8.44 10.17 -13.64
CA PRO A 111 7.77 11.45 -13.85
C PRO A 111 7.31 12.08 -12.53
N ALA A 112 7.08 13.40 -12.55
CA ALA A 112 6.59 14.15 -11.38
C ALA A 112 5.26 13.60 -10.85
N THR A 113 4.42 13.08 -11.73
CA THR A 113 3.15 12.41 -11.38
C THR A 113 3.36 11.18 -10.51
N GLY A 114 4.41 10.39 -10.73
CA GLY A 114 4.77 9.23 -9.92
C GLY A 114 5.48 9.61 -8.62
N VAL A 115 6.46 10.51 -8.71
CA VAL A 115 7.29 10.91 -7.58
C VAL A 115 6.48 11.71 -6.55
N SER A 116 5.68 12.67 -7.01
CA SER A 116 5.07 13.73 -6.19
C SER A 116 3.57 13.95 -6.42
N GLY A 117 2.97 13.26 -7.39
CA GLY A 117 1.55 13.40 -7.71
C GLY A 117 0.64 12.71 -6.69
N VAL A 118 -0.62 13.14 -6.66
CA VAL A 118 -1.73 12.47 -5.99
C VAL A 118 -2.68 11.96 -7.06
N ASP A 119 -2.90 10.64 -7.05
CA ASP A 119 -3.58 9.90 -8.12
C ASP A 119 -5.01 9.55 -7.72
N LEU A 120 -5.99 10.10 -8.43
CA LEU A 120 -7.40 10.00 -8.12
C LEU A 120 -8.06 8.87 -8.92
N TYR A 121 -8.65 7.95 -8.18
CA TYR A 121 -9.54 6.91 -8.68
C TYR A 121 -10.97 7.16 -8.21
N GLY A 122 -11.95 6.73 -8.98
CA GLY A 122 -13.34 6.67 -8.56
C GLY A 122 -13.96 5.32 -8.88
N THR A 123 -14.86 4.87 -8.02
CA THR A 123 -15.62 3.63 -8.22
C THR A 123 -16.73 3.88 -9.26
N ASN A 124 -16.77 3.09 -10.32
CA ASN A 124 -17.81 3.16 -11.35
C ASN A 124 -19.12 2.48 -10.89
N LYS A 125 -20.14 2.48 -11.75
CA LYS A 125 -21.47 1.91 -11.43
C LYS A 125 -21.41 0.41 -11.17
N GLU A 126 -20.44 -0.26 -11.79
CA GLU A 126 -20.19 -1.69 -11.63
C GLU A 126 -19.37 -1.99 -10.35
N GLY A 127 -19.02 -1.00 -9.53
CA GLY A 127 -18.24 -1.22 -8.31
C GLY A 127 -16.73 -1.36 -8.55
N ALA A 128 -16.25 -1.07 -9.76
CA ALA A 128 -14.85 -1.13 -10.14
C ALA A 128 -14.15 0.22 -9.94
N ASP A 129 -12.96 0.21 -9.34
CA ASP A 129 -12.13 1.40 -9.30
C ASP A 129 -11.54 1.69 -10.68
N ARG A 130 -11.72 2.93 -11.16
CA ARG A 130 -11.18 3.43 -12.42
C ARG A 130 -10.40 4.71 -12.21
N TRP A 131 -9.31 4.84 -12.96
CA TRP A 131 -8.48 6.04 -12.93
C TRP A 131 -9.28 7.23 -13.48
N ILE A 132 -9.11 8.40 -12.86
CA ILE A 132 -9.80 9.64 -13.24
C ILE A 132 -8.79 10.74 -13.60
N SER A 133 -7.86 11.04 -12.70
CA SER A 133 -6.92 12.15 -12.85
C SER A 133 -5.73 11.97 -11.94
N VAL A 134 -4.63 12.66 -12.24
CA VAL A 134 -3.45 12.73 -11.36
C VAL A 134 -2.98 14.19 -11.32
N SER A 135 -2.60 14.68 -10.15
CA SER A 135 -1.98 16.00 -10.05
C SER A 135 -0.60 15.99 -10.74
N ARG A 136 -0.19 17.15 -11.27
CA ARG A 136 1.05 17.32 -12.04
C ARG A 136 1.97 18.36 -11.37
N PRO A 137 2.71 17.97 -10.31
CA PRO A 137 3.47 18.92 -9.51
C PRO A 137 4.64 19.50 -10.29
N ILE A 138 4.85 20.81 -10.14
CA ILE A 138 6.04 21.53 -10.61
C ILE A 138 6.77 22.26 -9.47
N ALA A 139 6.19 22.24 -8.26
CA ALA A 139 6.69 22.91 -7.05
C ALA A 139 6.27 22.13 -5.79
N GLN A 140 6.74 22.57 -4.61
CA GLN A 140 6.39 21.92 -3.33
C GLN A 140 4.93 22.16 -2.93
N ASP A 141 4.46 23.39 -3.10
CA ASP A 141 3.08 23.78 -2.88
C ASP A 141 2.29 23.42 -4.15
N VAL A 142 1.37 22.47 -4.03
CA VAL A 142 0.54 22.01 -5.13
C VAL A 142 -0.90 22.43 -4.84
N ASN A 143 -1.52 23.14 -5.78
CA ASN A 143 -2.96 23.37 -5.83
C ASN A 143 -3.43 22.95 -7.22
N TYR A 144 -4.27 21.92 -7.28
CA TYR A 144 -4.60 21.24 -8.52
C TYR A 144 -6.09 20.90 -8.58
N LYS A 145 -6.72 21.25 -9.70
CA LYS A 145 -8.08 20.82 -10.02
C LYS A 145 -8.02 19.47 -10.73
N TRP A 146 -8.43 18.40 -10.07
CA TRP A 146 -8.42 17.06 -10.67
C TRP A 146 -9.37 16.95 -11.85
N VAL A 147 -10.61 17.41 -11.66
CA VAL A 147 -11.68 17.32 -12.67
C VAL A 147 -12.64 18.51 -12.59
N THR A 148 -13.30 18.78 -13.70
CA THR A 148 -14.42 19.74 -13.80
C THR A 148 -15.59 19.06 -14.48
N GLY A 149 -16.80 19.25 -13.96
CA GLY A 149 -18.03 18.78 -14.60
C GLY A 149 -18.22 17.27 -14.68
N ILE A 150 -17.53 16.47 -13.85
CA ILE A 150 -17.68 15.00 -13.86
C ILE A 150 -19.14 14.62 -13.61
N ASP A 151 -19.61 13.55 -14.26
CA ASP A 151 -21.00 13.13 -14.14
C ASP A 151 -21.33 12.75 -12.69
N PRO A 152 -22.49 13.23 -12.17
CA PRO A 152 -22.93 12.91 -10.83
C PRO A 152 -23.27 11.41 -10.77
N PRO A 153 -22.72 10.68 -9.79
CA PRO A 153 -22.73 9.22 -9.72
C PRO A 153 -24.03 8.60 -9.18
N GLY A 154 -25.12 9.35 -9.18
CA GLY A 154 -26.38 8.99 -8.51
C GLY A 154 -26.53 9.67 -7.14
N PRO A 155 -27.64 9.39 -6.43
CA PRO A 155 -28.04 10.17 -5.24
C PRO A 155 -27.03 10.11 -4.09
N ASN A 156 -26.25 9.03 -4.00
CA ASN A 156 -25.35 8.79 -2.87
C ASN A 156 -23.91 9.28 -3.09
N GLY A 157 -23.59 9.90 -4.24
CA GLY A 157 -22.22 10.32 -4.54
C GLY A 157 -21.33 9.16 -5.02
N ARG A 158 -20.05 9.42 -5.29
CA ARG A 158 -19.07 8.44 -5.80
C ARG A 158 -18.01 8.28 -4.75
N LEU A 159 -17.63 7.03 -4.51
CA LEU A 159 -16.46 6.71 -3.73
C LEU A 159 -15.20 7.05 -4.54
N TYR A 160 -14.37 7.91 -3.99
CA TYR A 160 -13.07 8.28 -4.52
C TYR A 160 -11.96 7.73 -3.63
N THR A 161 -10.83 7.39 -4.25
CA THR A 161 -9.59 7.05 -3.57
C THR A 161 -8.46 7.89 -4.16
N ALA A 162 -7.81 8.69 -3.33
CA ALA A 162 -6.65 9.50 -3.68
C ALA A 162 -5.37 8.83 -3.14
N TYR A 163 -4.53 8.29 -4.03
CA TYR A 163 -3.24 7.68 -3.68
C TYR A 163 -2.15 8.73 -3.59
N LEU A 164 -1.38 8.71 -2.51
CA LEU A 164 -0.38 9.73 -2.18
C LEU A 164 0.98 9.50 -2.90
N PRO A 165 1.85 10.52 -2.95
CA PRO A 165 3.16 10.47 -3.61
C PRO A 165 4.02 9.26 -3.23
N LEU A 166 4.73 8.69 -4.22
CA LEU A 166 5.60 7.54 -4.01
C LEU A 166 6.99 7.93 -3.49
N TYR A 167 7.63 8.93 -4.09
CA TYR A 167 9.05 9.28 -3.82
C TYR A 167 9.22 10.69 -3.22
N ASN A 168 8.17 11.19 -2.58
CA ASN A 168 8.17 12.44 -1.83
C ASN A 168 7.26 12.29 -0.61
N GLY A 169 7.50 13.10 0.42
CA GLY A 169 6.65 13.13 1.61
C GLY A 169 5.59 14.22 1.49
N VAL A 170 4.46 14.02 2.16
CA VAL A 170 3.40 15.02 2.32
C VAL A 170 3.50 15.62 3.71
N GLU A 171 3.33 16.93 3.84
CA GLU A 171 3.27 17.65 5.12
C GLU A 171 1.82 17.92 5.52
N LYS A 172 1.02 18.41 4.57
CA LYS A 172 -0.41 18.68 4.70
C LYS A 172 -1.10 18.34 3.38
N MET A 173 -2.35 17.86 3.45
CA MET A 173 -3.18 17.60 2.27
C MET A 173 -4.65 17.93 2.55
N GLU A 174 -5.28 18.63 1.61
CA GLU A 174 -6.69 18.96 1.62
C GLU A 174 -7.36 18.51 0.32
N VAL A 175 -8.59 18.05 0.42
CA VAL A 175 -9.48 17.77 -0.72
C VAL A 175 -10.51 18.88 -0.80
N GLY A 176 -10.71 19.44 -1.99
CA GLY A 176 -11.69 20.48 -2.25
C GLY A 176 -12.85 19.96 -3.09
N VAL A 177 -14.06 20.34 -2.72
CA VAL A 177 -15.30 20.12 -3.49
C VAL A 177 -16.00 21.44 -3.72
N ARG A 178 -16.87 21.54 -4.74
CA ARG A 178 -17.65 22.75 -4.96
C ARG A 178 -18.49 23.07 -3.72
N SER A 179 -18.51 24.33 -3.29
CA SER A 179 -19.26 24.73 -2.10
C SER A 179 -20.72 24.30 -2.17
N GLY A 180 -21.21 23.75 -1.04
CA GLY A 180 -22.56 23.19 -0.93
C GLY A 180 -22.71 21.75 -1.47
N SER A 181 -21.66 21.16 -2.05
CA SER A 181 -21.65 19.72 -2.36
C SER A 181 -21.43 18.91 -1.08
N ARG A 182 -21.96 17.69 -1.03
CA ARG A 182 -21.70 16.78 0.08
C ARG A 182 -20.30 16.20 -0.05
N LEU A 183 -19.55 16.18 1.05
CA LEU A 183 -18.38 15.32 1.21
C LEU A 183 -18.57 14.46 2.46
N ALA A 184 -18.51 13.14 2.29
CA ALA A 184 -18.61 12.14 3.33
C ALA A 184 -17.26 11.39 3.44
N PRO A 185 -16.44 11.71 4.45
CA PRO A 185 -15.14 11.06 4.64
C PRO A 185 -15.27 9.55 4.92
N ILE A 186 -14.30 8.77 4.46
CA ILE A 186 -14.23 7.33 4.74
C ILE A 186 -13.00 7.07 5.61
N ALA A 187 -13.25 6.63 6.85
CA ALA A 187 -12.19 6.34 7.81
C ALA A 187 -11.25 5.21 7.31
N PRO A 188 -9.95 5.26 7.64
CA PRO A 188 -8.98 4.25 7.23
C PRO A 188 -9.34 2.84 7.68
N ARG A 189 -9.40 1.91 6.73
CA ARG A 189 -9.50 0.47 7.03
C ARG A 189 -8.16 -0.05 7.56
N LYS A 190 -8.24 -0.95 8.54
CA LYS A 190 -7.08 -1.69 9.08
C LYS A 190 -7.19 -3.21 8.92
N LYS A 191 -8.41 -3.74 8.87
CA LYS A 191 -8.65 -5.19 8.79
C LYS A 191 -8.19 -5.74 7.44
N GLY A 192 -7.48 -6.86 7.48
CA GLY A 192 -7.04 -7.55 6.27
C GLY A 192 -5.88 -6.86 5.55
N THR A 193 -5.10 -6.04 6.26
CA THR A 193 -3.98 -5.29 5.65
C THR A 193 -2.96 -6.24 5.03
N ILE A 194 -2.49 -5.91 3.83
CA ILE A 194 -1.37 -6.58 3.18
C ILE A 194 -0.12 -5.72 3.41
N VAL A 195 0.90 -6.28 4.05
CA VAL A 195 2.14 -5.56 4.34
C VAL A 195 3.20 -5.96 3.34
N PHE A 196 3.80 -4.98 2.67
CA PHE A 196 4.89 -5.20 1.74
C PHE A 196 6.19 -4.61 2.28
N TYR A 197 7.26 -5.41 2.29
CA TYR A 197 8.61 -4.95 2.59
C TYR A 197 9.52 -5.25 1.41
N GLY A 198 10.25 -4.25 0.93
CA GLY A 198 11.06 -4.43 -0.26
C GLY A 198 11.93 -3.27 -0.69
N THR A 199 12.24 -3.28 -1.97
CA THR A 199 13.26 -2.43 -2.60
C THR A 199 12.66 -1.15 -3.22
N SER A 200 13.36 -0.56 -4.19
CA SER A 200 12.89 0.55 -5.03
C SER A 200 11.64 0.21 -5.83
N ILE A 201 11.50 -1.05 -6.24
CA ILE A 201 10.34 -1.55 -7.00
C ILE A 201 9.10 -1.50 -6.12
N MET A 202 9.22 -2.02 -4.89
CA MET A 202 8.12 -1.99 -3.94
C MET A 202 7.75 -0.56 -3.56
N HIS A 203 8.75 0.32 -3.41
CA HIS A 203 8.54 1.76 -3.17
C HIS A 203 7.74 2.40 -4.32
N GLY A 204 7.87 1.88 -5.54
CA GLY A 204 7.09 2.27 -6.71
C GLY A 204 7.91 2.80 -7.89
N ALA A 205 9.23 2.59 -7.93
CA ALA A 205 10.03 2.96 -9.10
C ALA A 205 9.83 1.89 -10.21
N CYS A 206 9.37 2.23 -11.42
CA CYS A 206 9.08 3.56 -12.00
C CYS A 206 7.62 3.72 -12.45
N ALA A 207 6.69 3.51 -11.52
CA ALA A 207 5.26 3.68 -11.78
C ALA A 207 5.01 5.12 -12.25
N SER A 208 4.21 5.28 -13.30
CA SER A 208 3.94 6.61 -13.88
C SER A 208 3.15 7.53 -12.92
N ARG A 209 2.43 6.93 -11.96
CA ARG A 209 1.59 7.57 -10.95
C ARG A 209 1.36 6.63 -9.75
N PRO A 210 1.07 7.15 -8.54
CA PRO A 210 0.91 6.35 -7.32
C PRO A 210 0.03 5.10 -7.42
N GLY A 211 -1.10 5.18 -8.11
CA GLY A 211 -2.03 4.06 -8.26
C GLY A 211 -1.49 2.90 -9.10
N MET A 212 -0.38 3.08 -9.81
CA MET A 212 0.29 2.02 -10.60
C MET A 212 1.41 1.32 -9.85
N ALA A 213 1.75 1.72 -8.62
CA ALA A 213 2.66 0.95 -7.78
C ALA A 213 2.02 -0.40 -7.40
N LEU A 214 2.84 -1.46 -7.34
CA LEU A 214 2.40 -2.82 -7.06
C LEU A 214 1.45 -2.94 -5.84
N PRO A 215 1.76 -2.36 -4.65
CA PRO A 215 0.83 -2.42 -3.52
C PRO A 215 -0.53 -1.78 -3.82
N ALA A 216 -0.56 -0.67 -4.57
CA ALA A 216 -1.82 0.01 -4.89
C ALA A 216 -2.67 -0.81 -5.85
N ILE A 217 -2.06 -1.47 -6.85
CA ILE A 217 -2.76 -2.38 -7.77
C ILE A 217 -3.39 -3.54 -6.98
N LEU A 218 -2.60 -4.23 -6.16
CA LEU A 218 -3.07 -5.37 -5.36
C LEU A 218 -4.11 -4.95 -4.31
N GLY A 219 -3.93 -3.77 -3.69
CA GLY A 219 -4.89 -3.21 -2.74
C GLY A 219 -6.27 -3.01 -3.35
N ARG A 220 -6.34 -2.49 -4.59
CA ARG A 220 -7.61 -2.40 -5.33
C ARG A 220 -8.18 -3.77 -5.68
N TRP A 221 -7.36 -4.67 -6.20
CA TRP A 221 -7.82 -5.99 -6.63
C TRP A 221 -8.44 -6.79 -5.48
N TYR A 222 -7.79 -6.81 -4.31
CA TYR A 222 -8.30 -7.49 -3.12
C TYR A 222 -9.25 -6.64 -2.26
N ASN A 223 -9.48 -5.37 -2.64
CA ASN A 223 -10.22 -4.39 -1.83
C ASN A 223 -9.74 -4.36 -0.37
N ARG A 224 -8.42 -4.32 -0.17
CA ARG A 224 -7.75 -4.36 1.13
C ARG A 224 -6.83 -3.16 1.32
N PRO A 225 -6.70 -2.65 2.56
CA PRO A 225 -5.65 -1.70 2.88
C PRO A 225 -4.27 -2.35 2.66
N VAL A 226 -3.29 -1.52 2.28
CA VAL A 226 -1.91 -1.96 2.04
C VAL A 226 -0.94 -1.07 2.79
N ILE A 227 0.12 -1.65 3.33
CA ILE A 227 1.25 -0.90 3.89
C ILE A 227 2.46 -1.14 2.98
N ASN A 228 3.03 -0.07 2.44
CA ASN A 228 4.19 -0.14 1.57
C ASN A 228 5.45 0.32 2.30
N LEU A 229 6.27 -0.64 2.76
CA LEU A 229 7.60 -0.43 3.32
C LEU A 229 8.69 -0.77 2.30
N GLY A 230 8.53 -0.30 1.06
CA GLY A 230 9.59 -0.31 0.07
C GLY A 230 10.61 0.79 0.34
N PHE A 231 11.90 0.44 0.37
CA PHE A 231 13.01 1.38 0.56
C PHE A 231 13.99 1.26 -0.61
N SER A 232 14.00 2.28 -1.46
CA SER A 232 14.82 2.35 -2.67
C SER A 232 16.31 2.11 -2.39
N GLY A 233 16.88 1.05 -3.00
CA GLY A 233 18.27 0.67 -2.77
C GLY A 233 18.56 0.07 -1.40
N ASN A 234 17.56 -0.18 -0.56
CA ASN A 234 17.74 -0.34 0.88
C ASN A 234 16.88 -1.42 1.55
N GLY A 235 16.07 -2.19 0.82
CA GLY A 235 15.41 -3.38 1.38
C GLY A 235 16.39 -4.54 1.45
N MET A 236 17.04 -4.78 2.60
CA MET A 236 18.17 -5.72 2.71
C MET A 236 18.01 -6.76 3.83
N LEU A 237 16.77 -7.07 4.23
CA LEU A 237 16.46 -8.06 5.29
C LEU A 237 17.17 -7.77 6.63
N GLU A 238 17.22 -6.50 7.03
CA GLU A 238 17.70 -6.06 8.34
C GLU A 238 16.79 -6.54 9.48
N LEU A 239 17.37 -6.96 10.60
CA LEU A 239 16.63 -7.51 11.74
C LEU A 239 15.77 -6.44 12.43
N GLU A 240 16.23 -5.20 12.45
CA GLU A 240 15.49 -4.05 12.96
C GLU A 240 14.19 -3.84 12.16
N LEU A 241 14.19 -4.16 10.86
CA LEU A 241 12.99 -4.12 10.03
C LEU A 241 12.09 -5.33 10.29
N ALA A 242 12.64 -6.52 10.59
CA ALA A 242 11.83 -7.65 11.05
C ALA A 242 11.08 -7.32 12.35
N ASP A 243 11.72 -6.57 13.25
CA ASP A 243 11.12 -6.12 14.51
C ASP A 243 9.98 -5.13 14.27
N LEU A 244 10.21 -4.11 13.45
CA LEU A 244 9.18 -3.13 13.10
C LEU A 244 8.01 -3.78 12.35
N LEU A 245 8.27 -4.71 11.42
CA LEU A 245 7.23 -5.47 10.74
C LEU A 245 6.42 -6.32 11.73
N GLY A 246 7.10 -6.90 12.74
CA GLY A 246 6.49 -7.67 13.81
C GLY A 246 5.48 -6.89 14.66
N GLU A 247 5.48 -5.56 14.61
CA GLU A 247 4.49 -4.74 15.32
C GLU A 247 3.18 -4.56 14.53
N LEU A 248 3.20 -4.84 13.22
CA LEU A 248 2.06 -4.59 12.33
C LEU A 248 1.02 -5.72 12.40
N ASP A 249 -0.26 -5.39 12.26
CA ASP A 249 -1.33 -6.38 12.09
C ASP A 249 -1.54 -6.68 10.60
N ALA A 250 -0.74 -7.62 10.08
CA ALA A 250 -0.81 -8.04 8.69
C ALA A 250 -1.67 -9.30 8.52
N SER A 251 -2.46 -9.34 7.46
CA SER A 251 -3.06 -10.60 6.96
C SER A 251 -2.07 -11.45 6.17
N VAL A 252 -1.06 -10.82 5.59
CA VAL A 252 0.10 -11.47 4.95
C VAL A 252 1.24 -10.46 4.86
N TYR A 253 2.47 -10.94 5.04
CA TYR A 253 3.70 -10.19 4.74
C TYR A 253 4.27 -10.62 3.40
N CYS A 254 4.45 -9.69 2.48
CA CYS A 254 5.13 -9.88 1.21
C CYS A 254 6.56 -9.33 1.32
N ILE A 255 7.56 -10.21 1.31
CA ILE A 255 8.98 -9.86 1.47
C ILE A 255 9.70 -9.98 0.12
N ASP A 256 9.91 -8.83 -0.53
CA ASP A 256 10.48 -8.68 -1.89
C ASP A 256 11.72 -7.78 -1.84
N CYS A 257 12.78 -8.32 -1.21
CA CYS A 257 14.04 -7.60 -0.93
C CYS A 257 15.21 -8.06 -1.80
N LEU A 258 15.05 -9.17 -2.54
CA LEU A 258 16.16 -9.81 -3.25
C LEU A 258 16.87 -8.88 -4.26
N PRO A 259 16.21 -7.92 -4.95
CA PRO A 259 16.89 -7.02 -5.87
C PRO A 259 18.01 -6.16 -5.27
N ASN A 260 18.03 -5.91 -3.94
CA ASN A 260 19.10 -5.14 -3.28
C ASN A 260 20.16 -6.02 -2.60
N LEU A 261 20.02 -7.34 -2.67
CA LEU A 261 20.95 -8.28 -2.06
C LEU A 261 21.86 -8.93 -3.12
N VAL A 262 22.99 -9.45 -2.66
CA VAL A 262 23.94 -10.28 -3.42
C VAL A 262 24.05 -11.65 -2.74
N PRO A 263 24.49 -12.71 -3.44
CA PRO A 263 24.34 -14.09 -2.97
C PRO A 263 24.80 -14.34 -1.53
N ASP A 264 25.93 -13.78 -1.12
CA ASP A 264 26.46 -14.01 0.24
C ASP A 264 25.63 -13.29 1.32
N LEU A 265 25.15 -12.08 1.05
CA LEU A 265 24.22 -11.40 1.96
C LEU A 265 22.88 -12.13 2.04
N VAL A 266 22.41 -12.72 0.94
CA VAL A 266 21.19 -13.55 0.93
C VAL A 266 21.36 -14.74 1.87
N LYS A 267 22.47 -15.48 1.74
CA LYS A 267 22.78 -16.62 2.64
C LYS A 267 22.84 -16.18 4.10
N GLN A 268 23.49 -15.05 4.36
CA GLN A 268 23.67 -14.54 5.72
C GLN A 268 22.36 -14.09 6.36
N ARG A 269 21.46 -13.42 5.61
CA ARG A 269 20.35 -12.67 6.21
C ARG A 269 18.98 -13.32 6.08
N THR A 270 18.79 -14.22 5.11
CA THR A 270 17.47 -14.82 4.85
C THR A 270 16.91 -15.50 6.10
N ILE A 271 17.56 -16.57 6.58
CA ILE A 271 17.06 -17.34 7.72
C ILE A 271 16.89 -16.47 8.98
N PRO A 272 17.90 -15.68 9.42
CA PRO A 272 17.76 -14.85 10.62
C PRO A 272 16.59 -13.86 10.55
N PHE A 273 16.36 -13.23 9.40
CA PHE A 273 15.25 -12.29 9.22
C PHE A 273 13.89 -12.98 9.38
N PHE A 274 13.67 -14.10 8.69
CA PHE A 274 12.39 -14.80 8.75
C PHE A 274 12.14 -15.44 10.13
N GLU A 275 13.17 -15.98 10.78
CA GLU A 275 13.06 -16.46 12.17
C GLU A 275 12.72 -15.32 13.13
N ARG A 276 13.34 -14.14 12.95
CA ARG A 276 13.04 -12.96 13.78
C ARG A 276 11.60 -12.50 13.59
N LEU A 277 11.12 -12.42 12.34
CA LEU A 277 9.74 -12.06 12.05
C LEU A 277 8.76 -13.11 12.61
N ARG A 278 9.10 -14.40 12.53
CA ARG A 278 8.29 -15.50 13.10
C ARG A 278 8.16 -15.45 14.61
N LYS A 279 9.19 -14.96 15.33
CA LYS A 279 9.09 -14.74 16.78
C LYS A 279 7.98 -13.73 17.13
N HIS A 280 7.74 -12.73 16.27
CA HIS A 280 6.68 -11.74 16.44
C HIS A 280 5.35 -12.19 15.83
N LYS A 281 5.40 -12.94 14.73
CA LYS A 281 4.24 -13.37 13.93
C LYS A 281 4.31 -14.87 13.64
N PRO A 282 4.03 -15.73 14.64
CA PRO A 282 4.18 -17.18 14.50
C PRO A 282 3.34 -17.76 13.37
N ASP A 283 2.10 -17.29 13.22
CA ASP A 283 1.11 -17.89 12.32
C ASP A 283 0.79 -17.08 11.08
N THR A 284 1.10 -15.78 11.05
CA THR A 284 0.73 -14.91 9.91
C THR A 284 1.40 -15.38 8.62
N PRO A 285 0.68 -15.55 7.50
CA PRO A 285 1.31 -15.93 6.24
C PRO A 285 2.44 -14.99 5.81
N ILE A 286 3.53 -15.56 5.30
CA ILE A 286 4.65 -14.80 4.72
C ILE A 286 4.86 -15.32 3.29
N LEU A 287 4.85 -14.40 2.33
CA LEU A 287 5.21 -14.64 0.95
C LEU A 287 6.66 -14.13 0.72
N MET A 288 7.57 -15.06 0.47
CA MET A 288 8.94 -14.78 0.02
C MET A 288 8.95 -14.59 -1.50
N VAL A 289 9.48 -13.48 -1.98
CA VAL A 289 9.47 -13.15 -3.42
C VAL A 289 10.90 -13.01 -3.94
N GLU A 290 11.22 -13.79 -4.97
CA GLU A 290 12.49 -13.67 -5.69
C GLU A 290 12.59 -12.36 -6.46
N ASP A 291 13.81 -11.99 -6.85
CA ASP A 291 14.00 -10.86 -7.75
C ASP A 291 13.53 -11.22 -9.16
N ARG A 292 12.88 -10.29 -9.82
CA ARG A 292 12.74 -10.31 -11.29
C ARG A 292 14.07 -10.32 -12.04
N THR A 293 14.05 -11.00 -13.18
CA THR A 293 15.15 -11.02 -14.15
C THR A 293 15.29 -9.63 -14.75
N TYR A 294 16.50 -9.05 -14.78
CA TYR A 294 16.72 -7.80 -15.50
C TYR A 294 16.38 -7.96 -16.98
N THR A 295 15.67 -7.01 -17.59
CA THR A 295 15.25 -7.14 -18.99
C THR A 295 16.45 -7.08 -19.95
N ASN A 296 17.54 -6.44 -19.53
CA ASN A 296 18.81 -6.43 -20.27
C ASN A 296 19.78 -7.58 -19.89
N ALA A 297 19.39 -8.52 -19.03
CA ALA A 297 20.22 -9.64 -18.61
C ALA A 297 20.79 -10.50 -19.77
N PRO A 298 20.12 -10.68 -20.93
CA PRO A 298 20.70 -11.41 -22.05
C PRO A 298 22.06 -10.87 -22.52
N PHE A 299 22.34 -9.58 -22.31
CA PHE A 299 23.60 -8.94 -22.71
C PHE A 299 24.69 -9.01 -21.64
N TYR A 300 24.36 -9.39 -20.39
CA TYR A 300 25.28 -9.31 -19.26
C TYR A 300 25.37 -10.63 -18.49
N GLN A 301 26.44 -11.40 -18.71
CA GLN A 301 26.70 -12.65 -17.98
C GLN A 301 26.72 -12.42 -16.46
N ARG A 302 27.39 -11.35 -16.01
CA ARG A 302 27.45 -10.99 -14.58
C ARG A 302 26.07 -10.82 -13.95
N SER A 303 25.11 -10.26 -14.68
CA SER A 303 23.74 -10.10 -14.20
C SER A 303 23.04 -11.45 -14.06
N ARG A 304 23.22 -12.36 -15.04
CA ARG A 304 22.67 -13.72 -15.00
C ARG A 304 23.25 -14.52 -13.83
N ASP A 305 24.56 -14.45 -13.62
CA ASP A 305 25.24 -15.15 -12.52
C ASP A 305 24.76 -14.63 -11.16
N ARG A 306 24.60 -13.31 -11.02
CA ARG A 306 24.04 -12.70 -9.81
C ARG A 306 22.62 -13.20 -9.54
N HIS A 307 21.74 -13.17 -10.54
CA HIS A 307 20.37 -13.67 -10.38
C HIS A 307 20.36 -15.14 -9.95
N ALA A 308 21.14 -15.99 -10.64
CA ALA A 308 21.23 -17.41 -10.31
C ALA A 308 21.72 -17.64 -8.87
N GLY A 309 22.79 -16.95 -8.46
CA GLY A 309 23.34 -17.06 -7.10
C GLY A 309 22.39 -16.56 -6.02
N SER A 310 21.76 -15.38 -6.21
CA SER A 310 20.86 -14.78 -5.23
C SER A 310 19.59 -15.62 -5.09
N ARG A 311 18.97 -16.05 -6.19
CA ARG A 311 17.77 -16.91 -6.16
C ARG A 311 18.08 -18.28 -5.57
N GLY A 312 19.20 -18.89 -5.92
CA GLY A 312 19.64 -20.16 -5.34
C GLY A 312 19.80 -20.09 -3.83
N ALA A 313 20.45 -19.04 -3.32
CA ALA A 313 20.59 -18.81 -1.88
C ALA A 313 19.25 -18.55 -1.19
N PHE A 314 18.37 -17.74 -1.79
CA PHE A 314 17.07 -17.39 -1.21
C PHE A 314 16.15 -18.63 -1.12
N ARG A 315 16.13 -19.43 -2.18
CA ARG A 315 15.40 -20.71 -2.25
C ARG A 315 15.94 -21.74 -1.27
N SER A 316 17.26 -21.80 -1.09
CA SER A 316 17.87 -22.63 -0.05
C SER A 316 17.40 -22.23 1.35
N GLY A 317 17.37 -20.93 1.66
CA GLY A 317 16.82 -20.40 2.91
C GLY A 317 15.35 -20.77 3.11
N PHE A 318 14.50 -20.55 2.10
CA PHE A 318 13.10 -20.97 2.11
C PHE A 318 12.94 -22.47 2.41
N ASN A 319 13.67 -23.32 1.69
CA ASN A 319 13.60 -24.77 1.86
C ASN A 319 14.02 -25.21 3.27
N THR A 320 15.04 -24.57 3.85
CA THR A 320 15.47 -24.83 5.22
C THR A 320 14.39 -24.45 6.23
N LEU A 321 13.77 -23.28 6.11
CA LEU A 321 12.68 -22.84 6.98
C LEU A 321 11.44 -23.74 6.87
N LYS A 322 11.07 -24.17 5.65
CA LYS A 322 9.99 -25.15 5.43
C LYS A 322 10.31 -26.49 6.10
N LYS A 323 11.53 -27.01 5.97
CA LYS A 323 11.97 -28.26 6.61
C LYS A 323 11.99 -28.15 8.14
N ALA A 324 12.28 -26.97 8.67
CA ALA A 324 12.19 -26.67 10.10
C ALA A 324 10.74 -26.56 10.62
N GLY A 325 9.73 -26.64 9.74
CA GLY A 325 8.32 -26.77 10.12
C GLY A 325 7.46 -25.53 9.86
N ASP A 326 7.96 -24.49 9.18
CA ASP A 326 7.14 -23.32 8.85
C ASP A 326 6.06 -23.67 7.81
N LYS A 327 4.81 -23.82 8.27
CA LYS A 327 3.68 -24.20 7.42
C LYS A 327 3.12 -23.03 6.62
N ASN A 328 3.30 -21.78 7.09
CA ASN A 328 2.67 -20.58 6.53
C ASN A 328 3.68 -19.70 5.77
N LEU A 329 4.79 -20.29 5.32
CA LEU A 329 5.74 -19.70 4.40
C LEU A 329 5.40 -20.14 2.96
N HIS A 330 5.27 -19.15 2.09
CA HIS A 330 4.95 -19.27 0.67
C HIS A 330 6.08 -18.65 -0.16
N TYR A 331 6.16 -19.03 -1.44
CA TYR A 331 7.24 -18.60 -2.32
C TYR A 331 6.70 -18.17 -3.68
N LEU A 332 7.23 -17.08 -4.22
CA LEU A 332 6.97 -16.61 -5.58
C LEU A 332 8.30 -16.53 -6.34
N GLU A 333 8.40 -17.30 -7.42
CA GLU A 333 9.56 -17.29 -8.30
C GLU A 333 9.63 -16.01 -9.13
N GLY A 334 10.85 -15.56 -9.38
CA GLY A 334 11.10 -14.22 -9.93
C GLY A 334 11.23 -14.19 -11.44
N LYS A 335 11.49 -15.35 -12.06
CA LYS A 335 11.96 -15.44 -13.45
C LYS A 335 11.02 -14.77 -14.44
N GLU A 336 9.72 -15.01 -14.30
CA GLU A 336 8.67 -14.59 -15.25
C GLU A 336 7.97 -13.28 -14.89
N LEU A 337 8.34 -12.65 -13.76
CA LEU A 337 7.63 -11.49 -13.20
C LEU A 337 7.47 -10.29 -14.15
N LEU A 338 8.33 -10.16 -15.16
CA LEU A 338 8.28 -9.09 -16.16
C LEU A 338 7.88 -9.57 -17.56
N GLY A 339 7.65 -10.87 -17.74
CA GLY A 339 7.55 -11.49 -19.07
C GLY A 339 8.89 -11.55 -19.81
N SER A 340 8.85 -11.92 -21.09
CA SER A 340 10.03 -12.26 -21.89
C SER A 340 10.31 -11.31 -23.06
N ASP A 341 9.51 -10.27 -23.28
CA ASP A 341 9.66 -9.34 -24.41
C ASP A 341 10.78 -8.30 -24.21
N GLY A 342 11.18 -8.05 -22.96
CA GLY A 342 12.21 -7.07 -22.61
C GLY A 342 11.69 -5.66 -22.37
N GLU A 343 10.39 -5.40 -22.57
CA GLU A 343 9.80 -4.06 -22.59
C GLU A 343 9.25 -3.62 -21.23
N ALA A 344 9.15 -4.52 -20.27
CA ALA A 344 8.46 -4.30 -19.00
C ALA A 344 9.27 -3.52 -17.94
N ALA A 345 10.43 -2.95 -18.27
CA ALA A 345 11.25 -2.15 -17.35
C ALA A 345 11.75 -0.85 -17.98
N THR A 346 11.77 0.23 -17.19
CA THR A 346 12.22 1.57 -17.63
C THR A 346 13.73 1.64 -17.86
N ASP A 347 14.53 0.95 -17.05
CA ASP A 347 15.99 1.06 -17.04
C ASP A 347 16.70 -0.31 -16.97
N GLY A 348 16.02 -1.36 -17.41
CA GLY A 348 16.48 -2.73 -17.27
C GLY A 348 16.14 -3.39 -15.93
N SER A 349 15.75 -2.60 -14.92
CA SER A 349 15.62 -3.02 -13.52
C SER A 349 14.26 -2.67 -12.90
N HIS A 350 13.81 -1.44 -13.06
CA HIS A 350 12.59 -0.93 -12.46
C HIS A 350 11.41 -1.14 -13.40
N PRO A 351 10.34 -1.84 -12.96
CA PRO A 351 9.17 -2.04 -13.81
C PRO A 351 8.59 -0.69 -14.26
N ASN A 352 8.20 -0.60 -15.52
CA ASN A 352 7.25 0.42 -15.97
C ASN A 352 5.81 -0.05 -15.67
N ASP A 353 4.81 0.68 -16.12
CA ASP A 353 3.40 0.34 -15.83
C ASP A 353 3.00 -1.04 -16.38
N LEU A 354 3.48 -1.44 -17.58
CA LEU A 354 3.28 -2.78 -18.12
C LEU A 354 3.91 -3.83 -17.20
N GLY A 355 5.15 -3.58 -16.77
CA GLY A 355 5.84 -4.45 -15.83
C GLY A 355 5.12 -4.58 -14.49
N PHE A 356 4.63 -3.49 -13.91
CA PHE A 356 3.88 -3.53 -12.64
C PHE A 356 2.58 -4.32 -12.75
N MET A 357 1.87 -4.23 -13.89
CA MET A 357 0.67 -5.03 -14.12
C MET A 357 0.99 -6.53 -14.17
N ARG A 358 2.01 -6.93 -14.94
CA ARG A 358 2.48 -8.33 -14.98
C ARG A 358 2.95 -8.82 -13.61
N TYR A 359 3.69 -7.98 -12.90
CA TYR A 359 4.16 -8.26 -11.54
C TYR A 359 2.99 -8.52 -10.59
N ALA A 360 1.93 -7.70 -10.67
CA ALA A 360 0.72 -7.86 -9.89
C ALA A 360 -0.04 -9.14 -10.23
N GLU A 361 -0.12 -9.54 -11.50
CA GLU A 361 -0.74 -10.80 -11.93
C GLU A 361 -0.06 -12.02 -11.32
N HIS A 362 1.28 -12.04 -11.30
CA HIS A 362 2.04 -13.11 -10.63
C HIS A 362 1.86 -13.10 -9.11
N TYR A 363 1.86 -11.93 -8.49
CA TYR A 363 1.54 -11.79 -7.07
C TYR A 363 0.15 -12.31 -6.75
N LYS A 364 -0.84 -12.01 -7.59
CA LYS A 364 -2.21 -12.47 -7.44
C LYS A 364 -2.29 -14.00 -7.43
N VAL A 365 -1.59 -14.68 -8.34
CA VAL A 365 -1.55 -16.16 -8.34
C VAL A 365 -1.05 -16.71 -7.00
N ALA A 366 0.01 -16.13 -6.43
CA ALA A 366 0.55 -16.54 -5.14
C ALA A 366 -0.39 -16.17 -3.97
N LEU A 367 -0.94 -14.95 -3.99
CA LEU A 367 -1.79 -14.43 -2.93
C LEU A 367 -3.17 -15.10 -2.89
N ASP A 368 -3.71 -15.57 -4.02
CA ASP A 368 -4.97 -16.32 -4.06
C ASP A 368 -4.89 -17.65 -3.28
N GLN A 369 -3.68 -18.19 -3.10
CA GLN A 369 -3.44 -19.38 -2.24
C GLN A 369 -3.39 -19.04 -0.75
N ILE A 370 -3.29 -17.75 -0.40
CA ILE A 370 -3.06 -17.26 0.97
C ILE A 370 -4.31 -16.54 1.49
N ILE A 371 -4.84 -15.63 0.68
CA ILE A 371 -5.98 -14.78 1.00
C ILE A 371 -7.26 -15.49 0.55
N LYS A 372 -8.00 -16.05 1.52
CA LYS A 372 -9.24 -16.82 1.28
C LYS A 372 -10.42 -16.00 0.71
N GLN A 373 -10.28 -14.70 0.51
CA GLN A 373 -11.27 -13.86 -0.17
C GLN A 373 -10.80 -13.57 -1.59
N PRO A 374 -11.58 -13.93 -2.61
CA PRO A 374 -11.17 -13.70 -3.99
C PRO A 374 -11.02 -12.20 -4.26
N PRO A 375 -10.14 -11.80 -5.19
CA PRO A 375 -10.14 -10.45 -5.74
C PRO A 375 -11.55 -10.04 -6.16
N THR A 376 -11.89 -8.77 -5.99
CA THR A 376 -13.18 -8.23 -6.43
C THR A 376 -13.40 -8.56 -7.91
N GLN A 377 -14.59 -9.06 -8.28
CA GLN A 377 -14.89 -9.53 -9.65
C GLN A 377 -14.59 -8.49 -10.75
N HIS A 378 -14.60 -7.20 -10.40
CA HIS A 378 -14.39 -6.08 -11.32
C HIS A 378 -12.92 -5.66 -11.52
N ALA A 379 -11.98 -6.35 -10.86
CA ALA A 379 -10.55 -6.10 -10.97
C ALA A 379 -9.89 -6.76 -12.19
N LEU A 380 -10.57 -7.69 -12.89
CA LEU A 380 -9.91 -8.71 -13.72
C LEU A 380 -10.43 -8.89 -15.16
N ARG A 381 -11.22 -7.96 -15.72
CA ARG A 381 -11.58 -8.04 -17.14
C ARG A 381 -11.30 -6.73 -17.87
N PRO A 382 -10.25 -6.66 -18.69
CA PRO A 382 -10.44 -6.13 -20.03
C PRO A 382 -11.38 -7.10 -20.76
N GLU A 383 -12.48 -6.58 -21.33
CA GLU A 383 -13.18 -7.33 -22.38
C GLU A 383 -12.29 -7.43 -23.63
#